data_AF-A0A959XAS6-F1
#
_entry.id   AF-A0A959XAS6-F1
#
_cell.length_a   1.000
_cell.length_b   1.000
_cell.length_c   1.000
_cell.angle_alpha   90.00
_cell.angle_beta   90.00
_cell.angle_gamma   90.00
#
_symmetry.space_group_name_H-M   'P 1'
#
loop_
_entity.id
_entity.type
_entity.pdbx_description
1 polymer ?
#
loop_
_entity_poly.entity_id
_entity_poly.type
_entity_poly.pdbx_seq_one_letter_code
_entity_poly.pdbx_strand_id
1 'polypeptide(L)'
;MALMVHRATRADRLVEGLADLLATPLPDPFATELVITPAKGTERWLSQHLSHRLGVGSNADGVCAGVAFRTPASLHAELLDTGPFDPWSATAMVWPLLSIIDEHADEPWCAPLAKHLGYVDDPDDLRKGRRYSVVRRIAGLFASYAAQRPKVLEQWEAGRDGDGTDEELPADLTWQAQLWRHLVQRTTAPSPQARHREAVQALIEQPDSFELPARLSLFGHSRIARSEWALLEAIGAHRDVHLWLPHASPALWEELAGRPCVDRRADDDSHSLVQHPVLRSLGRDLRELQTILGQVTSVEVVDDLLPESAFAPGLLGHLQSDVAANRAPVKLASSQLDRTVQIHACHGPARQVEVLREVLLGLLSDDPTLEPRDILVMCPDIESFAPLLTAAFGLASSSGDDHVDRQLHPGHSLRVMLADRAPGQTNDLLGVLTQVLELAGGRAPASKVLDLIAADPVRRRFGFDDDDLEQITDWVTESGVRWAFDADHRDDYGLAQLPQNTWRWGLDRILAGVAVSADAQTWFGANPAAGRRVIKRDRLGRSLGGVRRATGHGHRSDAGRPRLWAPGSTPCCRQSSLSPWWRGVRNGRPVNSIASSPPWVR
;
A
#
# COMPACT_ATOMS: atom_id res chain seq x y z
N MET A 1 15.78 33.76 -3.05
CA MET A 1 15.00 32.52 -2.94
C MET A 1 15.20 31.75 -4.21
N ALA A 2 15.61 30.50 -4.08
CA ALA A 2 16.10 29.70 -5.19
C ALA A 2 15.63 28.25 -5.04
N LEU A 3 15.44 27.61 -6.18
CA LEU A 3 15.31 26.16 -6.23
C LEU A 3 16.73 25.58 -6.34
N MET A 4 17.12 24.78 -5.36
CA MET A 4 18.46 24.23 -5.23
C MET A 4 18.40 22.72 -5.39
N VAL A 5 19.21 22.17 -6.27
CA VAL A 5 19.31 20.73 -6.53
C VAL A 5 20.65 20.23 -6.00
N HIS A 6 20.59 19.46 -4.93
CA HIS A 6 21.72 18.79 -4.31
C HIS A 6 21.83 17.38 -4.87
N ARG A 7 22.95 17.04 -5.51
CA ARG A 7 23.18 15.72 -6.12
C ARG A 7 24.37 15.05 -5.48
N ALA A 8 24.21 13.76 -5.21
CA ALA A 8 25.31 12.88 -4.83
C ALA A 8 25.03 11.45 -5.29
N THR A 9 26.10 10.68 -5.53
CA THR A 9 25.98 9.26 -5.91
C THR A 9 25.58 8.36 -4.74
N ARG A 10 25.67 8.86 -3.50
CA ARG A 10 25.28 8.14 -2.29
C ARG A 10 24.34 8.99 -1.43
N ALA A 11 23.36 8.33 -0.83
CA ALA A 11 22.36 8.99 0.01
C ALA A 11 22.93 9.51 1.33
N ASP A 12 23.95 8.87 1.90
CA ASP A 12 24.59 9.30 3.15
C ASP A 12 25.15 10.72 3.03
N ARG A 13 25.84 11.04 1.94
CA ARG A 13 26.33 12.41 1.64
C ARG A 13 25.21 13.46 1.56
N LEU A 14 24.08 13.09 0.96
CA LEU A 14 22.91 14.00 0.91
C LEU A 14 22.35 14.27 2.31
N VAL A 15 22.38 13.29 3.21
CA VAL A 15 21.93 13.51 4.60
C VAL A 15 22.90 14.39 5.35
N GLU A 16 24.20 14.26 5.10
CA GLU A 16 25.21 15.14 5.67
C GLU A 16 24.96 16.59 5.24
N GLY A 17 24.75 16.84 3.95
CA GLY A 17 24.41 18.17 3.44
C GLY A 17 23.09 18.69 4.01
N LEU A 18 22.06 17.84 4.15
CA LEU A 18 20.80 18.21 4.80
C LEU A 18 21.04 18.57 6.27
N ALA A 19 21.82 17.79 7.01
CA ALA A 19 22.14 18.09 8.40
C ALA A 19 22.85 19.43 8.54
N ASP A 20 23.78 19.75 7.64
CA ASP A 20 24.51 21.01 7.65
C ASP A 20 23.59 22.21 7.34
N LEU A 21 22.61 22.03 6.44
CA LEU A 21 21.55 23.02 6.20
C LEU A 21 20.71 23.25 7.46
N LEU A 22 20.25 22.17 8.10
CA LEU A 22 19.38 22.20 9.28
C LEU A 22 20.11 22.67 10.55
N ALA A 23 21.44 22.58 10.59
CA ALA A 23 22.26 23.08 11.70
C ALA A 23 22.19 24.61 11.83
N THR A 24 21.85 25.32 10.74
CA THR A 24 21.53 26.75 10.79
C THR A 24 20.04 26.89 11.13
N PRO A 25 19.65 27.37 12.33
CA PRO A 25 18.25 27.40 12.74
C PRO A 25 17.41 28.43 11.96
N LEU A 26 16.10 28.22 11.91
CA LEU A 26 15.14 29.20 11.40
C LEU A 26 15.09 30.45 12.31
N PRO A 27 14.66 31.61 11.77
CA PRO A 27 14.52 32.84 12.56
C PRO A 27 13.55 32.69 13.75
N ASP A 28 12.49 31.90 13.59
CA ASP A 28 11.56 31.56 14.69
C ASP A 28 12.03 30.25 15.36
N PRO A 29 12.37 30.27 16.67
CA PRO A 29 12.84 29.08 17.39
C PRO A 29 11.77 27.99 17.56
N PHE A 30 10.49 28.28 17.32
CA PHE A 30 9.41 27.29 17.35
C PHE A 30 8.98 26.82 15.97
N ALA A 31 9.50 27.42 14.91
CA ALA A 31 9.20 26.97 13.55
C ALA A 31 9.82 25.59 13.31
N THR A 32 9.05 24.71 12.68
CA THR A 32 9.51 23.39 12.29
C THR A 32 10.03 23.37 10.88
N GLU A 33 11.18 22.73 10.67
CA GLU A 33 11.70 22.37 9.36
C GLU A 33 10.78 21.36 8.68
N LEU A 34 10.57 21.50 7.37
CA LEU A 34 9.72 20.59 6.62
C LEU A 34 10.56 19.75 5.65
N VAL A 35 10.56 18.44 5.88
CA VAL A 35 11.25 17.45 5.03
C VAL A 35 10.23 16.51 4.40
N ILE A 36 10.13 16.54 3.08
CA ILE A 36 9.30 15.64 2.29
C ILE A 36 10.08 14.37 1.97
N THR A 37 9.49 13.23 2.31
CA THR A 37 10.10 11.91 2.08
C THR A 37 9.13 10.99 1.32
N PRO A 38 9.63 10.15 0.40
CA PRO A 38 8.77 9.32 -0.44
C PRO A 38 8.12 8.18 0.35
N ALA A 39 8.73 7.75 1.46
CA ALA A 39 8.27 6.62 2.25
C ALA A 39 8.66 6.72 3.73
N LYS A 40 7.90 6.04 4.59
CA LYS A 40 8.18 5.97 6.04
C LYS A 40 9.53 5.32 6.39
N GLY A 41 10.04 4.43 5.54
CA GLY A 41 11.39 3.88 5.70
C GLY A 41 12.46 4.96 5.59
N THR A 42 12.36 5.82 4.58
CA THR A 42 13.26 6.96 4.39
C THR A 42 13.16 7.97 5.51
N GLU A 43 11.94 8.29 5.98
CA GLU A 43 11.72 9.15 7.17
C GLU A 43 12.45 8.62 8.40
N ARG A 44 12.29 7.32 8.71
CA ARG A 44 12.95 6.69 9.86
C ARG A 44 14.47 6.72 9.73
N TRP A 45 14.99 6.35 8.56
CA TRP A 45 16.42 6.36 8.27
C TRP A 45 17.00 7.77 8.39
N LEU A 46 16.33 8.78 7.82
CA LEU A 46 16.72 10.19 7.92
C LEU A 46 16.70 10.68 9.36
N SER A 47 15.62 10.44 10.10
CA SER A 47 15.49 10.88 11.49
C SER A 47 16.62 10.33 12.37
N GLN A 48 17.00 9.05 12.17
CA GLN A 48 18.13 8.43 12.86
C GLN A 48 19.46 9.07 12.46
N HIS A 49 19.74 9.23 11.17
CA HIS A 49 21.00 9.83 10.72
C HIS A 49 21.14 11.29 11.15
N LEU A 50 20.06 12.07 11.04
CA LEU A 50 20.02 13.45 11.52
C LEU A 50 20.23 13.52 13.02
N SER A 51 19.71 12.57 13.82
CA SER A 51 19.96 12.56 15.27
C SER A 51 21.42 12.36 15.66
N HIS A 52 22.25 11.78 14.78
CA HIS A 52 23.69 11.65 15.03
C HIS A 52 24.49 12.92 14.74
N ARG A 53 23.89 13.94 14.11
CA ARG A 53 24.54 15.23 13.83
C ARG A 53 23.85 16.41 14.54
N LEU A 54 22.52 16.44 14.52
CA LEU A 54 21.72 17.51 15.11
C LEU A 54 21.56 17.32 16.63
N GLY A 55 21.64 18.42 17.37
CA GLY A 55 21.53 18.40 18.83
C GLY A 55 22.73 17.75 19.54
N VAL A 56 23.82 17.46 18.83
CA VAL A 56 25.02 16.86 19.39
C VAL A 56 25.85 17.93 20.12
N GLY A 57 25.77 17.92 21.45
CA GLY A 57 26.78 18.52 22.32
C GLY A 57 28.01 17.61 22.47
N SER A 58 28.81 17.82 23.51
CA SER A 58 29.98 16.96 23.81
C SER A 58 29.64 15.50 24.13
N ASN A 59 28.36 15.17 24.37
CA ASN A 59 27.92 13.90 24.96
C ASN A 59 27.25 12.94 23.96
N ALA A 60 27.25 13.25 22.66
CA ALA A 60 26.68 12.40 21.59
C ALA A 60 25.20 11.99 21.78
N ASP A 61 24.44 12.74 22.58
CA ASP A 61 23.02 12.56 22.89
C ASP A 61 22.10 13.28 21.88
N GLY A 62 22.51 13.29 20.62
CA GLY A 62 21.83 14.05 19.57
C GLY A 62 20.38 13.63 19.35
N VAL A 63 19.55 14.60 18.97
CA VAL A 63 18.10 14.44 18.80
C VAL A 63 17.68 15.10 17.50
N CYS A 64 16.92 14.38 16.68
CA CYS A 64 16.21 14.97 15.55
C CYS A 64 14.89 15.60 16.05
N ALA A 65 14.95 16.86 16.46
CA ALA A 65 13.82 17.65 16.94
C ALA A 65 13.55 18.84 16.00
N GLY A 66 12.31 19.33 16.02
CA GLY A 66 11.91 20.48 15.18
C GLY A 66 11.80 20.17 13.69
N VAL A 67 11.82 18.90 13.29
CA VAL A 67 11.66 18.47 11.89
C VAL A 67 10.32 17.76 11.71
N ALA A 68 9.46 18.33 10.87
CA ALA A 68 8.22 17.73 10.42
C ALA A 68 8.47 16.94 9.14
N PHE A 69 8.23 15.63 9.19
CA PHE A 69 8.27 14.78 8.00
C PHE A 69 6.89 14.64 7.39
N ARG A 70 6.78 14.90 6.08
CA ARG A 70 5.54 14.70 5.30
C ARG A 70 5.84 13.88 4.04
N THR A 71 4.78 13.39 3.41
CA THR A 71 4.86 12.72 2.10
C THR A 71 4.49 13.71 0.99
N PRO A 72 4.94 13.48 -0.26
CA PRO A 72 4.53 14.31 -1.41
C PRO A 72 3.00 14.38 -1.54
N ALA A 73 2.33 13.25 -1.36
CA ALA A 73 0.86 13.19 -1.40
C ALA A 73 0.20 14.06 -0.32
N SER A 74 0.76 14.13 0.89
CA SER A 74 0.22 14.99 1.95
C SER A 74 0.44 16.47 1.66
N LEU A 75 1.59 16.85 1.11
CA LEU A 75 1.86 18.22 0.70
C LEU A 75 0.94 18.63 -0.46
N HIS A 76 0.81 17.78 -1.48
CA HIS A 76 -0.14 17.99 -2.57
C HIS A 76 -1.58 18.15 -2.08
N ALA A 77 -1.98 17.33 -1.11
CA ALA A 77 -3.33 17.37 -0.58
C ALA A 77 -3.65 18.69 0.14
N GLU A 78 -2.68 19.22 0.88
CA GLU A 78 -2.77 20.53 1.51
C GLU A 78 -2.79 21.66 0.48
N LEU A 79 -1.90 21.64 -0.52
CA LEU A 79 -1.81 22.68 -1.54
C LEU A 79 -3.03 22.74 -2.46
N LEU A 80 -3.64 21.60 -2.75
CA LEU A 80 -4.78 21.48 -3.67
C LEU A 80 -6.13 21.38 -2.96
N ASP A 81 -6.15 21.53 -1.64
CA ASP A 81 -7.33 21.32 -0.78
C ASP A 81 -8.05 19.99 -1.09
N THR A 82 -7.29 18.90 -1.26
CA THR A 82 -7.84 17.57 -1.48
C THR A 82 -7.91 16.82 -0.16
N GLY A 83 -9.04 17.00 0.53
CA GLY A 83 -9.33 16.27 1.76
C GLY A 83 -9.44 14.75 1.57
N PRO A 84 -9.61 13.98 2.66
CA PRO A 84 -9.67 12.50 2.63
C PRO A 84 -10.86 11.95 1.81
N PHE A 85 -11.84 12.78 1.49
CA PHE A 85 -13.02 12.44 0.71
C PHE A 85 -13.07 13.18 -0.63
N ASP A 86 -11.91 13.51 -1.19
CA ASP A 86 -11.84 14.19 -2.49
C ASP A 86 -12.51 13.35 -3.60
N PRO A 87 -13.51 13.92 -4.31
CA PRO A 87 -14.25 13.20 -5.36
C PRO A 87 -13.39 12.82 -6.56
N TRP A 88 -12.24 13.49 -6.74
CA TRP A 88 -11.29 13.22 -7.82
C TRP A 88 -10.21 12.20 -7.45
N SER A 89 -10.23 11.67 -6.23
CA SER A 89 -9.38 10.54 -5.88
C SER A 89 -9.71 9.33 -6.76
N ALA A 90 -8.69 8.55 -7.15
CA ALA A 90 -8.87 7.39 -8.02
C ALA A 90 -9.89 6.37 -7.46
N THR A 91 -10.06 6.32 -6.14
CA THR A 91 -11.05 5.46 -5.48
C THR A 91 -12.46 6.08 -5.51
N ALA A 92 -12.60 7.39 -5.31
CA ALA A 92 -13.90 8.06 -5.33
C ALA A 92 -14.50 8.11 -6.74
N MET A 93 -13.68 8.35 -7.77
CA MET A 93 -14.13 8.42 -9.18
C MET A 93 -14.77 7.12 -9.68
N VAL A 94 -14.48 5.96 -9.06
CA VAL A 94 -14.99 4.65 -9.54
C VAL A 94 -16.51 4.60 -9.59
N TRP A 95 -17.17 5.11 -8.55
CA TRP A 95 -18.63 5.04 -8.44
C TRP A 95 -19.37 5.92 -9.45
N PRO A 96 -19.08 7.23 -9.59
CA PRO A 96 -19.72 8.03 -10.63
C PRO A 96 -19.39 7.52 -12.03
N LEU A 97 -18.17 7.03 -12.29
CA LEU A 97 -17.82 6.44 -13.58
C LEU A 97 -18.64 5.17 -13.88
N LEU A 98 -18.89 4.31 -12.89
CA LEU A 98 -19.76 3.14 -13.06
C LEU A 98 -21.17 3.57 -13.47
N SER A 99 -21.74 4.58 -12.80
CA SER A 99 -23.07 5.10 -13.13
C SER A 99 -23.13 5.75 -14.51
N ILE A 100 -22.12 6.55 -14.88
CA ILE A 100 -22.03 7.17 -16.21
C ILE A 100 -21.97 6.09 -17.30
N ILE A 101 -21.16 5.05 -17.12
CA ILE A 101 -21.07 3.96 -18.09
C ILE A 101 -22.40 3.21 -18.21
N ASP A 102 -23.11 2.99 -17.11
CA ASP A 102 -24.45 2.37 -17.15
C ASP A 102 -25.46 3.24 -17.92
N GLU A 103 -25.48 4.54 -17.66
CA GLU A 103 -26.44 5.48 -18.24
C GLU A 103 -26.22 5.69 -19.75
N HIS A 104 -24.96 5.60 -20.20
CA HIS A 104 -24.57 5.88 -21.58
C HIS A 104 -24.10 4.63 -22.35
N ALA A 105 -24.37 3.41 -21.86
CA ALA A 105 -23.92 2.17 -22.48
C ALA A 105 -24.38 2.00 -23.94
N ASP A 106 -25.56 2.55 -24.27
CA ASP A 106 -26.15 2.48 -25.61
C ASP A 106 -25.62 3.57 -26.56
N GLU A 107 -24.82 4.52 -26.08
CA GLU A 107 -24.32 5.61 -26.90
C GLU A 107 -23.13 5.18 -27.79
N PRO A 108 -23.03 5.71 -29.04
CA PRO A 108 -21.98 5.30 -29.98
C PRO A 108 -20.56 5.47 -29.45
N TRP A 109 -20.29 6.52 -28.67
CA TRP A 109 -18.96 6.76 -28.08
C TRP A 109 -18.63 5.73 -27.00
N CYS A 110 -19.61 5.15 -26.31
CA CYS A 110 -19.41 4.17 -25.26
C CYS A 110 -19.29 2.73 -25.81
N ALA A 111 -19.54 2.52 -27.10
CA ALA A 111 -19.57 1.19 -27.74
C ALA A 111 -18.34 0.29 -27.43
N PRO A 112 -17.08 0.78 -27.41
CA PRO A 112 -15.93 -0.05 -27.04
C PRO A 112 -16.01 -0.57 -25.60
N LEU A 113 -16.42 0.28 -24.65
CA LEU A 113 -16.61 -0.08 -23.24
C LEU A 113 -17.83 -0.99 -23.06
N ALA A 114 -18.96 -0.64 -23.67
CA ALA A 114 -20.20 -1.40 -23.62
C ALA A 114 -19.97 -2.84 -24.09
N LYS A 115 -19.25 -3.03 -25.21
CA LYS A 115 -18.86 -4.34 -25.72
C LYS A 115 -17.94 -5.09 -24.75
N HIS A 116 -16.92 -4.42 -24.22
CA HIS A 116 -15.97 -5.04 -23.29
C HIS A 116 -16.64 -5.51 -21.98
N LEU A 117 -17.61 -4.73 -21.48
CA LEU A 117 -18.31 -4.98 -20.23
C LEU A 117 -19.55 -5.88 -20.40
N GLY A 118 -19.91 -6.25 -21.63
CA GLY A 118 -20.99 -7.19 -21.92
C GLY A 118 -22.39 -6.56 -21.86
N TYR A 119 -22.54 -5.29 -22.25
CA TYR A 119 -23.86 -4.65 -22.39
C TYR A 119 -24.56 -4.99 -23.72
N VAL A 120 -23.82 -5.41 -24.75
CA VAL A 120 -24.32 -5.54 -26.13
C VAL A 120 -24.57 -7.00 -26.57
N ASP A 121 -23.90 -7.97 -25.94
CA ASP A 121 -24.09 -9.42 -26.18
C ASP A 121 -24.78 -10.05 -24.95
N ASP A 122 -25.50 -11.18 -25.13
CA ASP A 122 -26.23 -11.94 -24.08
C ASP A 122 -25.57 -11.77 -22.70
N PRO A 123 -26.26 -11.18 -21.70
CA PRO A 123 -25.66 -10.69 -20.46
C PRO A 123 -25.02 -11.81 -19.65
N ASP A 124 -23.79 -12.15 -20.02
CA ASP A 124 -22.93 -13.08 -19.31
C ASP A 124 -22.51 -12.41 -18.01
N ASP A 125 -23.04 -12.89 -16.89
CA ASP A 125 -22.77 -12.36 -15.55
C ASP A 125 -21.26 -12.35 -15.22
N LEU A 126 -20.46 -13.20 -15.88
CA LEU A 126 -19.00 -13.19 -15.76
C LEU A 126 -18.34 -11.93 -16.36
N ARG A 127 -18.95 -11.30 -17.38
CA ARG A 127 -18.46 -10.05 -17.97
C ARG A 127 -18.82 -8.85 -17.11
N LYS A 128 -20.01 -8.85 -16.49
CA LYS A 128 -20.43 -7.81 -15.52
C LYS A 128 -19.52 -7.78 -14.28
N GLY A 129 -18.99 -8.93 -13.85
CA GLY A 129 -18.04 -9.02 -12.74
C GLY A 129 -16.73 -8.21 -12.95
N ARG A 130 -16.41 -7.82 -14.19
CA ARG A 130 -15.21 -7.03 -14.53
C ARG A 130 -15.40 -5.52 -14.41
N ARG A 131 -16.64 -5.05 -14.26
CA ARG A 131 -16.98 -3.62 -14.27
C ARG A 131 -16.15 -2.82 -13.27
N TYR A 132 -16.12 -3.26 -12.01
CA TYR A 132 -15.38 -2.57 -10.96
C TYR A 132 -13.88 -2.50 -11.26
N SER A 133 -13.25 -3.59 -11.72
CA SER A 133 -11.81 -3.61 -11.99
C SER A 133 -11.42 -2.75 -13.20
N VAL A 134 -12.24 -2.76 -14.26
CA VAL A 134 -12.06 -1.91 -15.44
C VAL A 134 -12.21 -0.44 -15.07
N VAL A 135 -13.28 -0.07 -14.38
CA VAL A 135 -13.50 1.32 -13.99
C VAL A 135 -12.46 1.81 -12.99
N ARG A 136 -11.99 0.96 -12.07
CA ARG A 136 -10.86 1.29 -11.18
C ARG A 136 -9.59 1.58 -11.98
N ARG A 137 -9.32 0.83 -13.06
CA ARG A 137 -8.19 1.10 -13.95
C ARG A 137 -8.35 2.43 -14.67
N ILE A 138 -9.55 2.73 -15.19
CA ILE A 138 -9.84 4.01 -15.85
C ILE A 138 -9.68 5.19 -14.89
N ALA A 139 -10.23 5.08 -13.67
CA ALA A 139 -10.07 6.11 -12.64
C ALA A 139 -8.59 6.34 -12.29
N GLY A 140 -7.80 5.26 -12.19
CA GLY A 140 -6.35 5.35 -12.02
C GLY A 140 -5.64 6.04 -13.20
N LEU A 141 -6.08 5.81 -14.44
CA LEU A 141 -5.57 6.50 -15.62
C LEU A 141 -5.90 8.00 -15.58
N PHE A 142 -7.12 8.39 -15.25
CA PHE A 142 -7.49 9.80 -15.11
C PHE A 142 -6.70 10.52 -14.01
N ALA A 143 -6.52 9.89 -12.85
CA ALA A 143 -5.63 10.42 -11.81
C ALA A 143 -4.18 10.54 -12.30
N SER A 144 -3.71 9.59 -13.12
CA SER A 144 -2.37 9.64 -13.72
C SER A 144 -2.24 10.74 -14.77
N TYR A 145 -3.25 10.96 -15.61
CA TYR A 145 -3.29 12.08 -16.54
C TYR A 145 -3.26 13.41 -15.79
N ALA A 146 -4.03 13.53 -14.71
CA ALA A 146 -4.04 14.73 -13.91
C ALA A 146 -2.66 15.07 -13.33
N ALA A 147 -1.92 14.05 -12.86
CA ALA A 147 -0.59 14.24 -12.31
C ALA A 147 0.50 14.49 -13.39
N GLN A 148 0.50 13.68 -14.45
CA GLN A 148 1.62 13.59 -15.40
C GLN A 148 1.39 14.36 -16.71
N ARG A 149 0.14 14.46 -17.17
CA ARG A 149 -0.25 15.02 -18.48
C ARG A 149 -1.49 15.91 -18.36
N PRO A 150 -1.46 16.97 -17.53
CA PRO A 150 -2.64 17.80 -17.27
C PRO A 150 -3.24 18.42 -18.54
N LYS A 151 -2.40 18.75 -19.55
CA LYS A 151 -2.84 19.26 -20.86
C LYS A 151 -3.88 18.38 -21.55
N VAL A 152 -3.82 17.06 -21.37
CA VAL A 152 -4.82 16.11 -21.93
C VAL A 152 -6.21 16.44 -21.39
N LEU A 153 -6.32 16.53 -20.06
CA LEU A 153 -7.59 16.78 -19.40
C LEU A 153 -8.08 18.21 -19.65
N GLU A 154 -7.18 19.19 -19.75
CA GLU A 154 -7.51 20.57 -20.13
C GLU A 154 -8.11 20.67 -21.54
N GLN A 155 -7.55 19.95 -22.51
CA GLN A 155 -8.10 19.88 -23.86
C GLN A 155 -9.49 19.25 -23.85
N TRP A 156 -9.68 18.14 -23.12
CA TRP A 156 -10.97 17.45 -23.02
C TRP A 156 -12.04 18.32 -22.35
N GLU A 157 -11.70 19.04 -21.28
CA GLU A 157 -12.59 20.02 -20.63
C GLU A 157 -12.96 21.19 -21.55
N ALA A 158 -12.03 21.60 -22.43
CA ALA A 158 -12.29 22.60 -23.46
C ALA A 158 -13.06 22.05 -24.68
N GLY A 159 -13.52 20.79 -24.65
CA GLY A 159 -14.28 20.16 -25.73
C GLY A 159 -13.44 19.69 -26.91
N ARG A 160 -12.11 19.63 -26.78
CA ARG A 160 -11.19 19.09 -27.80
C ARG A 160 -10.75 17.69 -27.41
N ASP A 161 -10.98 16.70 -28.27
CA ASP A 161 -10.57 15.31 -28.04
C ASP A 161 -9.09 15.11 -28.41
N GLY A 162 -8.19 15.88 -27.79
CA GLY A 162 -6.76 15.88 -28.07
C GLY A 162 -5.93 14.98 -27.15
N ASP A 163 -4.70 14.69 -27.56
CA ASP A 163 -3.75 13.84 -26.83
C ASP A 163 -2.78 14.61 -25.91
N GLY A 164 -3.01 15.92 -25.73
CA GLY A 164 -2.16 16.82 -24.95
C GLY A 164 -0.96 17.39 -25.72
N THR A 165 -0.78 17.03 -26.99
CA THR A 165 0.31 17.49 -27.88
C THR A 165 -0.20 18.23 -29.13
N ASP A 166 -1.40 18.81 -29.01
CA ASP A 166 -2.16 19.48 -30.07
C ASP A 166 -2.54 18.58 -31.27
N GLU A 167 -2.37 17.26 -31.13
CA GLU A 167 -2.93 16.27 -32.05
C GLU A 167 -4.23 15.66 -31.49
N GLU A 168 -5.07 15.14 -32.38
CA GLU A 168 -6.32 14.47 -32.02
C GLU A 168 -6.07 13.04 -31.49
N LEU A 169 -6.94 12.60 -30.59
CA LEU A 169 -6.95 11.20 -30.15
C LEU A 169 -7.31 10.27 -31.31
N PRO A 170 -6.67 9.09 -31.38
CA PRO A 170 -7.15 7.99 -32.22
C PRO A 170 -8.63 7.70 -31.97
N ALA A 171 -9.38 7.38 -33.04
CA ALA A 171 -10.83 7.22 -32.98
C ALA A 171 -11.29 6.18 -31.92
N ASP A 172 -10.50 5.14 -31.69
CA ASP A 172 -10.75 4.09 -30.69
C ASP A 172 -10.52 4.52 -29.23
N LEU A 173 -9.94 5.70 -29.01
CA LEU A 173 -9.66 6.27 -27.68
C LEU A 173 -10.52 7.49 -27.33
N THR A 174 -11.27 8.04 -28.29
CA THR A 174 -12.13 9.24 -28.11
C THR A 174 -13.16 9.09 -26.98
N TRP A 175 -13.58 7.86 -26.66
CA TRP A 175 -14.48 7.56 -25.55
C TRP A 175 -13.95 8.04 -24.19
N GLN A 176 -12.63 8.12 -24.02
CA GLN A 176 -12.02 8.61 -22.77
C GLN A 176 -12.34 10.09 -22.52
N ALA A 177 -12.26 10.91 -23.56
CA ALA A 177 -12.52 12.34 -23.47
C ALA A 177 -14.01 12.62 -23.16
N GLN A 178 -14.92 11.87 -23.78
CA GLN A 178 -16.36 11.94 -23.47
C GLN A 178 -16.64 11.50 -22.04
N LEU A 179 -16.05 10.38 -21.60
CA LEU A 179 -16.21 9.86 -20.24
C LEU A 179 -15.70 10.85 -19.18
N TRP A 180 -14.56 11.51 -19.44
CA TRP A 180 -14.03 12.57 -18.58
C TRP A 180 -14.99 13.76 -18.50
N ARG A 181 -15.52 14.24 -19.63
CA ARG A 181 -16.48 15.35 -19.67
C ARG A 181 -17.75 15.04 -18.87
N HIS A 182 -18.30 13.83 -18.99
CA HIS A 182 -19.43 13.40 -18.17
C HIS A 182 -19.09 13.36 -16.68
N LEU A 183 -17.88 12.92 -16.32
CA LEU A 183 -17.42 12.91 -14.93
C LEU A 183 -17.31 14.34 -14.36
N VAL A 184 -16.76 15.28 -15.13
CA VAL A 184 -16.70 16.72 -14.78
C VAL A 184 -18.09 17.30 -14.58
N GLN A 185 -19.04 17.01 -15.47
CA GLN A 185 -20.43 17.50 -15.33
C GLN A 185 -21.13 16.94 -14.09
N ARG A 186 -20.81 15.71 -13.69
CA ARG A 186 -21.43 15.05 -12.53
C ARG A 186 -20.78 15.44 -11.19
N THR A 187 -19.56 15.96 -11.23
CA THR A 187 -18.77 16.28 -10.03
C THR A 187 -18.89 17.77 -9.71
N THR A 188 -19.37 18.10 -8.52
CA THR A 188 -19.60 19.51 -8.12
C THR A 188 -18.33 20.26 -7.74
N ALA A 189 -17.27 19.54 -7.37
CA ALA A 189 -16.00 20.15 -6.97
C ALA A 189 -15.16 20.52 -8.20
N PRO A 190 -14.33 21.58 -8.13
CA PRO A 190 -13.47 21.98 -9.25
C PRO A 190 -12.59 20.82 -9.73
N SER A 191 -12.36 20.72 -11.03
CA SER A 191 -11.54 19.67 -11.64
C SER A 191 -10.10 19.73 -11.10
N PRO A 192 -9.34 18.62 -11.13
CA PRO A 192 -7.97 18.61 -10.60
C PRO A 192 -7.07 19.65 -11.29
N GLN A 193 -7.33 19.95 -12.57
CA GLN A 193 -6.57 20.89 -13.41
C GLN A 193 -6.90 22.32 -13.03
N ALA A 194 -8.18 22.61 -12.76
CA ALA A 194 -8.60 23.90 -12.23
C ALA A 194 -7.96 24.17 -10.87
N ARG A 195 -8.06 23.23 -9.92
CA ARG A 195 -7.43 23.37 -8.58
C ARG A 195 -5.93 23.54 -8.67
N HIS A 196 -5.27 22.77 -9.52
CA HIS A 196 -3.82 22.85 -9.71
C HIS A 196 -3.40 24.24 -10.22
N ARG A 197 -4.09 24.76 -11.23
CA ARG A 197 -3.83 26.09 -11.77
C ARG A 197 -4.06 27.19 -10.74
N GLU A 198 -5.17 27.12 -9.99
CA GLU A 198 -5.50 28.06 -8.93
C GLU A 198 -4.44 28.03 -7.81
N ALA A 199 -3.99 26.85 -7.39
CA ALA A 199 -2.96 26.70 -6.37
C ALA A 199 -1.60 27.24 -6.83
N VAL A 200 -1.17 26.94 -8.06
CA VAL A 200 0.06 27.50 -8.64
C VAL A 200 -0.01 29.03 -8.68
N GLN A 201 -1.13 29.60 -9.12
CA GLN A 201 -1.32 31.05 -9.17
C GLN A 201 -1.30 31.67 -7.77
N ALA A 202 -2.00 31.06 -6.80
CA ALA A 202 -2.03 31.52 -5.42
C ALA A 202 -0.64 31.46 -4.76
N LEU A 203 0.17 30.43 -5.04
CA LEU A 203 1.54 30.31 -4.54
C LEU A 203 2.44 31.46 -5.05
N ILE A 204 2.22 31.91 -6.28
CA ILE A 204 2.98 33.00 -6.90
C ILE A 204 2.48 34.37 -6.44
N GLU A 205 1.17 34.59 -6.40
CA GLU A 205 0.58 35.92 -6.14
C GLU A 205 0.33 36.19 -4.65
N GLN A 206 0.08 35.16 -3.85
CA GLN A 206 -0.31 35.23 -2.44
C GLN A 206 0.45 34.18 -1.62
N PRO A 207 1.79 34.27 -1.50
CA PRO A 207 2.61 33.22 -0.88
C PRO A 207 2.27 32.95 0.59
N ASP A 208 1.67 33.90 1.29
CA ASP A 208 1.25 33.77 2.70
C ASP A 208 -0.11 33.07 2.87
N SER A 209 -0.80 32.75 1.77
CA SER A 209 -2.07 32.00 1.81
C SER A 209 -1.88 30.53 2.25
N PHE A 210 -0.63 30.03 2.22
CA PHE A 210 -0.27 28.69 2.66
C PHE A 210 0.67 28.76 3.87
N GLU A 211 0.40 27.96 4.89
CA GLU A 211 1.25 27.82 6.09
C GLU A 211 2.51 26.98 5.79
N LEU A 212 3.34 27.44 4.85
CA LEU A 212 4.59 26.80 4.46
C LEU A 212 5.80 27.50 5.11
N PRO A 213 6.79 26.75 5.61
CA PRO A 213 8.00 27.32 6.19
C PRO A 213 8.85 28.06 5.17
N ALA A 214 9.82 28.85 5.65
CA ALA A 214 10.72 29.64 4.80
C ALA A 214 11.57 28.77 3.85
N ARG A 215 11.87 27.53 4.24
CA ARG A 215 12.59 26.54 3.42
C ARG A 215 11.96 25.16 3.50
N LEU A 216 12.06 24.42 2.40
CA LEU A 216 11.51 23.08 2.21
C LEU A 216 12.59 22.15 1.67
N SER A 217 12.69 20.93 2.20
CA SER A 217 13.60 19.90 1.67
C SER A 217 12.84 18.69 1.15
N LEU A 218 13.08 18.29 -0.10
CA LEU A 218 12.56 17.05 -0.69
C LEU A 218 13.70 16.04 -0.80
N PHE A 219 13.63 14.95 -0.05
CA PHE A 219 14.73 13.98 0.03
C PHE A 219 14.42 12.66 -0.66
N GLY A 220 15.32 12.19 -1.53
CA GLY A 220 15.25 10.84 -2.10
C GLY A 220 14.23 10.66 -3.22
N HIS A 221 13.83 11.75 -3.89
CA HIS A 221 12.90 11.67 -5.02
C HIS A 221 13.64 11.19 -6.27
N SER A 222 13.15 10.14 -6.91
CA SER A 222 13.65 9.63 -8.20
C SER A 222 12.75 10.00 -9.37
N ARG A 223 11.50 10.40 -9.08
CA ARG A 223 10.52 10.88 -10.06
C ARG A 223 9.76 12.06 -9.44
N ILE A 224 9.49 13.06 -10.25
CA ILE A 224 8.67 14.22 -9.91
C ILE A 224 7.66 14.38 -11.05
N ALA A 225 6.37 14.43 -10.73
CA ALA A 225 5.35 14.61 -11.76
C ALA A 225 5.39 16.03 -12.33
N ARG A 226 4.90 16.26 -13.56
CA ARG A 226 4.85 17.62 -14.13
C ARG A 226 4.01 18.60 -13.30
N SER A 227 2.88 18.14 -12.77
CA SER A 227 2.04 18.94 -11.87
C SER A 227 2.75 19.24 -10.54
N GLU A 228 3.46 18.27 -9.97
CA GLU A 228 4.27 18.47 -8.77
C GLU A 228 5.37 19.49 -9.00
N TRP A 229 6.08 19.37 -10.12
CA TRP A 229 7.14 20.29 -10.49
C TRP A 229 6.65 21.74 -10.58
N ALA A 230 5.50 21.97 -11.22
CA ALA A 230 4.91 23.31 -11.32
C ALA A 230 4.56 23.90 -9.94
N LEU A 231 4.15 23.08 -8.97
CA LEU A 231 3.93 23.53 -7.59
C LEU A 231 5.25 23.87 -6.90
N LEU A 232 6.28 23.04 -7.06
CA LEU A 232 7.60 23.28 -6.46
C LEU A 232 8.27 24.54 -7.03
N GLU A 233 8.14 24.77 -8.33
CA GLU A 233 8.60 25.99 -8.99
C GLU A 233 7.87 27.23 -8.45
N ALA A 234 6.54 27.15 -8.31
CA ALA A 234 5.74 28.23 -7.73
C ALA A 234 6.11 28.54 -6.27
N ILE A 235 6.37 27.50 -5.46
CA ILE A 235 6.89 27.66 -4.08
C ILE A 235 8.27 28.33 -4.10
N GLY A 236 9.14 27.90 -5.02
CA GLY A 236 10.51 28.39 -5.19
C GLY A 236 10.63 29.88 -5.53
N ALA A 237 9.53 30.51 -5.98
CA ALA A 237 9.49 31.95 -6.23
C ALA A 237 9.67 32.78 -4.94
N HIS A 238 9.21 32.26 -3.79
CA HIS A 238 9.18 32.99 -2.52
C HIS A 238 9.83 32.24 -1.34
N ARG A 239 10.25 31.00 -1.54
CA ARG A 239 10.82 30.12 -0.50
C ARG A 239 12.01 29.34 -1.04
N ASP A 240 12.90 28.91 -0.16
CA ASP A 240 14.03 28.09 -0.56
C ASP A 240 13.59 26.62 -0.67
N VAL A 241 13.72 26.04 -1.86
CA VAL A 241 13.31 24.65 -2.13
C VAL A 241 14.56 23.83 -2.44
N HIS A 242 14.90 22.90 -1.54
CA HIS A 242 16.05 22.02 -1.67
C HIS A 242 15.62 20.63 -2.13
N LEU A 243 16.06 20.20 -3.32
CA LEU A 243 15.90 18.83 -3.79
C LEU A 243 17.18 18.04 -3.50
N TRP A 244 17.09 17.00 -2.68
CA TRP A 244 18.21 16.11 -2.36
C TRP A 244 18.06 14.82 -3.16
N LEU A 245 18.75 14.76 -4.30
CA LEU A 245 18.54 13.75 -5.32
C LEU A 245 19.67 12.71 -5.33
N PRO A 246 19.41 11.46 -4.92
CA PRO A 246 20.37 10.38 -5.11
C PRO A 246 20.52 10.14 -6.61
N HIS A 247 21.75 10.23 -7.08
CA HIS A 247 22.03 10.43 -8.49
C HIS A 247 23.07 9.44 -9.01
N ALA A 248 22.63 8.46 -9.79
CA ALA A 248 23.46 7.32 -10.17
C ALA A 248 24.57 7.63 -11.20
N SER A 249 24.43 8.66 -12.04
CA SER A 249 25.37 8.93 -13.14
C SER A 249 25.51 10.42 -13.46
N PRO A 250 26.41 11.13 -12.77
CA PRO A 250 26.66 12.55 -13.03
C PRO A 250 27.05 12.83 -14.49
N ALA A 251 27.85 11.94 -15.09
CA ALA A 251 28.28 12.07 -16.49
C ALA A 251 27.08 12.05 -17.45
N LEU A 252 26.16 11.08 -17.29
CA LEU A 252 24.96 11.04 -18.13
C LEU A 252 24.08 12.28 -17.90
N TRP A 253 24.00 12.79 -16.68
CA TRP A 253 23.21 13.99 -16.40
C TRP A 253 23.72 15.23 -17.13
N GLU A 254 25.04 15.41 -17.18
CA GLU A 254 25.68 16.48 -17.94
C GLU A 254 25.46 16.30 -19.45
N GLU A 255 25.57 15.08 -19.97
CA GLU A 255 25.29 14.79 -21.39
C GLU A 255 23.83 15.08 -21.78
N LEU A 256 22.91 14.98 -20.83
CA LEU A 256 21.50 15.32 -21.03
C LEU A 256 21.20 16.82 -20.83
N ALA A 257 22.14 17.60 -20.30
CA ALA A 257 21.95 19.03 -20.04
C ALA A 257 21.58 19.80 -21.32
N GLY A 258 20.55 20.65 -21.21
CA GLY A 258 20.06 21.47 -22.32
C GLY A 258 19.25 20.72 -23.39
N ARG A 259 18.98 19.43 -23.23
CA ARG A 259 18.06 18.72 -24.13
C ARG A 259 16.62 19.26 -23.96
N PRO A 260 15.88 19.44 -25.06
CA PRO A 260 14.48 19.83 -24.96
C PRO A 260 13.66 18.72 -24.33
N CYS A 261 12.67 19.10 -23.54
CA CYS A 261 11.70 18.13 -23.08
C CYS A 261 10.78 17.72 -24.22
N VAL A 262 10.65 16.41 -24.41
CA VAL A 262 9.71 15.84 -25.35
C VAL A 262 8.40 15.50 -24.63
N ASP A 263 7.28 15.81 -25.28
CA ASP A 263 5.99 15.48 -24.71
C ASP A 263 5.69 13.99 -24.87
N ARG A 264 5.90 13.44 -26.07
CA ARG A 264 5.67 12.03 -26.38
C ARG A 264 6.91 11.21 -26.06
N ARG A 265 6.65 10.03 -25.49
CA ARG A 265 7.71 9.07 -25.20
C ARG A 265 8.35 8.49 -26.47
N ALA A 266 7.59 8.36 -27.55
CA ALA A 266 8.12 7.83 -28.82
C ALA A 266 9.20 8.75 -29.42
N ASP A 267 9.15 10.04 -29.09
CA ASP A 267 10.08 11.05 -29.59
C ASP A 267 11.31 11.21 -28.67
N ASP A 268 11.36 10.47 -27.54
CA ASP A 268 12.49 10.47 -26.60
C ASP A 268 13.67 9.62 -27.12
N ASP A 269 14.62 10.29 -27.75
CA ASP A 269 15.88 9.73 -28.23
C ASP A 269 17.01 9.78 -27.18
N SER A 270 16.76 10.26 -25.94
CA SER A 270 17.81 10.41 -24.92
C SER A 270 18.46 9.07 -24.51
N HIS A 271 17.82 7.94 -24.80
CA HIS A 271 18.38 6.61 -24.60
C HIS A 271 19.62 6.33 -25.47
N SER A 272 19.77 7.07 -26.58
CA SER A 272 20.90 6.95 -27.50
C SER A 272 22.23 7.42 -26.89
N LEU A 273 22.17 8.35 -25.93
CA LEU A 273 23.33 8.88 -25.20
C LEU A 273 23.82 7.92 -24.10
N VAL A 274 23.01 6.93 -23.74
CA VAL A 274 23.35 6.03 -22.64
C VAL A 274 24.31 4.94 -23.13
N GLN A 275 25.56 4.99 -22.68
CA GLN A 275 26.57 4.00 -23.08
C GLN A 275 26.60 2.80 -22.12
N HIS A 276 26.38 3.01 -20.82
CA HIS A 276 26.35 1.91 -19.85
C HIS A 276 25.05 1.06 -19.98
N PRO A 277 25.12 -0.27 -20.19
CA PRO A 277 23.94 -1.10 -20.43
C PRO A 277 22.90 -1.09 -19.30
N VAL A 278 23.33 -1.06 -18.03
CA VAL A 278 22.43 -0.97 -16.86
C VAL A 278 21.70 0.37 -16.80
N LEU A 279 22.38 1.49 -17.11
CA LEU A 279 21.70 2.78 -17.21
C LEU A 279 20.71 2.79 -18.38
N ARG A 280 21.04 2.10 -19.48
CA ARG A 280 20.15 2.05 -20.65
C ARG A 280 18.85 1.33 -20.32
N SER A 281 18.90 0.25 -19.53
CA SER A 281 17.73 -0.54 -19.16
C SER A 281 16.97 0.01 -17.94
N LEU A 282 17.68 0.53 -16.92
CA LEU A 282 17.10 0.92 -15.64
C LEU A 282 17.13 2.43 -15.36
N GLY A 283 17.94 3.20 -16.08
CA GLY A 283 18.16 4.63 -15.85
C GLY A 283 17.12 5.57 -16.48
N ARG A 284 15.91 5.08 -16.80
CA ARG A 284 14.88 5.92 -17.42
C ARG A 284 14.45 7.08 -16.53
N ASP A 285 14.23 6.82 -15.25
CA ASP A 285 13.78 7.84 -14.29
C ASP A 285 14.80 8.97 -14.15
N LEU A 286 16.09 8.61 -14.18
CA LEU A 286 17.20 9.55 -14.20
C LEU A 286 17.10 10.51 -15.39
N ARG A 287 16.87 9.96 -16.59
CA ARG A 287 16.75 10.73 -17.84
C ARG A 287 15.55 11.67 -17.80
N GLU A 288 14.39 11.14 -17.40
CA GLU A 288 13.15 11.93 -17.33
C GLU A 288 13.26 13.04 -16.28
N LEU A 289 13.82 12.76 -15.11
CA LEU A 289 14.02 13.76 -14.07
C LEU A 289 14.97 14.88 -14.53
N GLN A 290 16.08 14.52 -15.17
CA GLN A 290 17.02 15.50 -15.72
C GLN A 290 16.32 16.42 -16.71
N THR A 291 15.51 15.85 -17.61
CA THR A 291 14.83 16.61 -18.66
C THR A 291 13.80 17.57 -18.08
N ILE A 292 13.13 17.19 -16.98
CA ILE A 292 12.19 18.08 -16.26
C ILE A 292 12.95 19.23 -15.59
N LEU A 293 14.02 18.94 -14.85
CA LEU A 293 14.77 19.96 -14.11
C LEU A 293 15.57 20.90 -15.02
N GLY A 294 16.11 20.38 -16.13
CA GLY A 294 16.90 21.15 -17.09
C GLY A 294 16.12 22.21 -17.87
N GLN A 295 14.80 22.25 -17.75
CA GLN A 295 13.98 23.29 -18.39
C GLN A 295 13.97 24.62 -17.64
N VAL A 296 14.37 24.63 -16.37
CA VAL A 296 14.19 25.78 -15.49
C VAL A 296 15.50 26.55 -15.33
N THR A 297 15.45 27.85 -15.56
CA THR A 297 16.64 28.72 -15.63
C THR A 297 17.17 29.12 -14.25
N SER A 298 16.38 28.93 -13.19
CA SER A 298 16.66 29.38 -11.81
C SER A 298 17.09 28.25 -10.86
N VAL A 299 17.55 27.12 -11.40
CA VAL A 299 17.99 25.97 -10.60
C VAL A 299 19.49 26.05 -10.32
N GLU A 300 19.85 26.20 -9.06
CA GLU A 300 21.24 26.08 -8.62
C GLU A 300 21.56 24.60 -8.36
N VAL A 301 22.59 24.07 -9.03
CA VAL A 301 23.01 22.67 -8.85
C VAL A 301 24.24 22.64 -7.94
N VAL A 302 24.12 21.93 -6.82
CA VAL A 302 25.19 21.70 -5.85
C VAL A 302 25.56 20.22 -5.88
N ASP A 303 26.81 19.96 -6.23
CA ASP A 303 27.33 18.63 -6.49
C ASP A 303 28.30 18.19 -5.39
N ASP A 304 27.95 17.15 -4.63
CA ASP A 304 28.91 16.39 -3.78
C ASP A 304 29.18 15.03 -4.44
N LEU A 305 29.91 15.11 -5.56
CA LEU A 305 30.22 13.93 -6.38
C LEU A 305 31.49 13.27 -5.91
N LEU A 306 31.43 11.94 -5.78
CA LEU A 306 32.60 11.15 -5.46
C LEU A 306 33.59 11.15 -6.63
N PRO A 307 34.90 11.38 -6.39
CA PRO A 307 35.91 11.12 -7.40
C PRO A 307 35.99 9.62 -7.70
N GLU A 308 36.46 9.26 -8.89
CA GLU A 308 36.61 7.85 -9.31
C GLU A 308 37.46 7.03 -8.32
N SER A 309 38.43 7.67 -7.65
CA SER A 309 39.26 7.06 -6.60
C SER A 309 38.53 6.74 -5.29
N ALA A 310 37.32 7.26 -5.08
CA ALA A 310 36.54 7.01 -3.86
C ALA A 310 35.70 5.73 -3.94
N PHE A 311 35.57 5.11 -5.12
CA PHE A 311 34.94 3.79 -5.24
C PHE A 311 35.90 2.71 -4.73
N ALA A 312 35.37 1.78 -3.93
CA ALA A 312 36.18 0.71 -3.36
C ALA A 312 36.82 -0.16 -4.47
N PRO A 313 38.03 -0.69 -4.27
CA PRO A 313 38.58 -1.67 -5.20
C PRO A 313 37.69 -2.92 -5.23
N GLY A 314 37.61 -3.58 -6.39
CA GLY A 314 36.80 -4.79 -6.56
C GLY A 314 35.68 -4.67 -7.59
N LEU A 315 34.95 -5.75 -7.83
CA LEU A 315 33.97 -5.83 -8.91
C LEU A 315 32.83 -4.80 -8.73
N LEU A 316 32.30 -4.67 -7.51
CA LEU A 316 31.23 -3.72 -7.20
C LEU A 316 31.66 -2.27 -7.42
N GLY A 317 32.87 -1.89 -6.98
CA GLY A 317 33.33 -0.51 -7.14
C GLY A 317 33.65 -0.15 -8.59
N HIS A 318 34.18 -1.07 -9.39
CA HIS A 318 34.33 -0.86 -10.84
C HIS A 318 32.96 -0.68 -11.51
N LEU A 319 31.97 -1.50 -11.16
CA LEU A 319 30.61 -1.36 -11.67
C LEU A 319 29.99 -0.01 -11.28
N GLN A 320 30.13 0.41 -10.02
CA GLN A 320 29.62 1.70 -9.54
C GLN A 320 30.31 2.88 -10.24
N SER A 321 31.63 2.81 -10.44
CA SER A 321 32.39 3.82 -11.18
C SER A 321 31.95 3.92 -12.65
N ASP A 322 31.85 2.79 -13.35
CA ASP A 322 31.44 2.78 -14.76
C ASP A 322 29.99 3.27 -14.93
N VAL A 323 29.09 2.95 -13.99
CA VAL A 323 27.74 3.53 -13.94
C VAL A 323 27.81 5.04 -13.70
N ALA A 324 28.57 5.50 -12.71
CA ALA A 324 28.72 6.93 -12.43
C ALA A 324 29.25 7.72 -13.66
N ALA A 325 30.17 7.12 -14.40
CA ALA A 325 30.81 7.69 -15.58
C ALA A 325 30.04 7.47 -16.91
N ASN A 326 28.85 6.84 -16.89
CA ASN A 326 28.11 6.43 -18.10
C ASN A 326 28.98 5.64 -19.10
N ARG A 327 29.91 4.83 -18.60
CA ARG A 327 30.91 4.13 -19.42
C ARG A 327 30.44 2.73 -19.76
N ALA A 328 30.69 2.25 -20.98
CA ALA A 328 30.45 0.84 -21.29
C ALA A 328 31.45 -0.04 -20.48
N PRO A 329 30.99 -1.14 -19.85
CA PRO A 329 31.85 -1.98 -19.04
C PRO A 329 32.91 -2.65 -19.91
N VAL A 330 34.15 -2.66 -19.42
CA VAL A 330 35.27 -3.37 -20.05
C VAL A 330 35.47 -4.75 -19.41
N LYS A 331 36.09 -5.67 -20.15
CA LYS A 331 36.43 -6.98 -19.59
C LYS A 331 37.50 -6.82 -18.51
N LEU A 332 37.10 -7.08 -17.26
CA LEU A 332 38.01 -7.04 -16.12
C LEU A 332 38.99 -8.22 -16.12
N ALA A 333 40.17 -8.01 -15.55
CA ALA A 333 41.13 -9.07 -15.29
C ALA A 333 40.66 -9.95 -14.12
N SER A 334 41.09 -11.22 -14.07
CA SER A 334 40.69 -12.14 -12.99
C SER A 334 41.06 -11.65 -11.60
N SER A 335 42.13 -10.84 -11.47
CA SER A 335 42.55 -10.22 -10.21
C SER A 335 41.59 -9.15 -9.69
N GLN A 336 40.67 -8.65 -10.54
CA GLN A 336 39.65 -7.67 -10.19
C GLN A 336 38.29 -8.33 -9.88
N LEU A 337 38.18 -9.66 -10.03
CA LEU A 337 36.98 -10.42 -9.69
C LEU A 337 37.06 -10.88 -8.24
N ASP A 338 36.19 -10.33 -7.39
CA ASP A 338 36.09 -10.64 -5.96
C ASP A 338 34.67 -11.10 -5.59
N ARG A 339 34.36 -11.13 -4.29
CA ARG A 339 33.07 -11.58 -3.75
C ARG A 339 32.08 -10.43 -3.47
N THR A 340 32.36 -9.21 -3.93
CA THR A 340 31.49 -8.04 -3.69
C THR A 340 30.19 -8.11 -4.49
N VAL A 341 30.18 -8.84 -5.61
CA VAL A 341 28.98 -9.18 -6.38
C VAL A 341 28.93 -10.69 -6.60
N GLN A 342 27.87 -11.34 -6.10
CA GLN A 342 27.70 -12.80 -6.19
C GLN A 342 26.33 -13.13 -6.79
N ILE A 343 26.29 -14.18 -7.63
CA ILE A 343 25.06 -14.69 -8.24
C ILE A 343 24.86 -16.13 -7.77
N HIS A 344 23.73 -16.39 -7.12
CA HIS A 344 23.40 -17.71 -6.56
C HIS A 344 22.22 -18.35 -7.29
N ALA A 345 22.47 -19.40 -8.07
CA ALA A 345 21.41 -20.20 -8.67
C ALA A 345 20.96 -21.30 -7.70
N CYS A 346 19.67 -21.31 -7.35
CA CYS A 346 19.10 -22.20 -6.33
C CYS A 346 17.87 -22.96 -6.89
N HIS A 347 17.58 -24.14 -6.33
CA HIS A 347 16.51 -25.04 -6.79
C HIS A 347 15.08 -24.61 -6.40
N GLY A 348 14.91 -23.53 -5.65
CA GLY A 348 13.61 -23.00 -5.25
C GLY A 348 13.68 -22.03 -4.05
N PRO A 349 12.55 -21.42 -3.65
CA PRO A 349 12.51 -20.39 -2.61
C PRO A 349 13.08 -20.83 -1.25
N ALA A 350 12.76 -22.05 -0.80
CA ALA A 350 13.28 -22.58 0.46
C ALA A 350 14.82 -22.66 0.44
N ARG A 351 15.38 -23.21 -0.64
CA ARG A 351 16.84 -23.30 -0.80
C ARG A 351 17.50 -21.94 -0.99
N GLN A 352 16.82 -20.97 -1.61
CA GLN A 352 17.32 -19.59 -1.71
C GLN A 352 17.50 -18.97 -0.33
N VAL A 353 16.54 -19.14 0.58
CA VAL A 353 16.62 -18.61 1.94
C VAL A 353 17.72 -19.30 2.75
N GLU A 354 17.86 -20.62 2.63
CA GLU A 354 18.96 -21.35 3.27
C GLU A 354 20.33 -20.85 2.79
N VAL A 355 20.52 -20.73 1.47
CA VAL A 355 21.76 -20.21 0.88
C VAL A 355 22.01 -18.78 1.32
N LEU A 356 20.98 -17.93 1.33
CA LEU A 356 21.06 -16.57 1.85
C LEU A 356 21.58 -16.57 3.30
N ARG A 357 21.00 -17.39 4.19
CA ARG A 357 21.43 -17.49 5.59
C ARG A 357 22.90 -17.86 5.71
N GLU A 358 23.37 -18.86 4.95
CA GLU A 358 24.78 -19.26 4.97
C GLU A 358 25.71 -18.16 4.44
N VAL A 359 25.31 -17.44 3.39
CA VAL A 359 26.06 -16.29 2.86
C VAL A 359 26.16 -15.17 3.90
N LEU A 360 25.05 -14.82 4.56
CA LEU A 360 25.04 -13.78 5.59
C LEU A 360 25.92 -14.15 6.80
N LEU A 361 25.85 -15.40 7.26
CA LEU A 361 26.71 -15.88 8.34
C LEU A 361 28.19 -15.84 7.96
N GLY A 362 28.51 -16.20 6.72
CA GLY A 362 29.87 -16.06 6.19
C GLY A 362 30.34 -14.61 6.20
N LEU A 363 29.54 -13.69 5.66
CA LEU A 363 29.88 -12.26 5.62
C LEU A 363 30.09 -11.65 7.01
N LEU A 364 29.19 -11.96 7.96
CA LEU A 364 29.29 -11.49 9.35
C LEU A 364 30.45 -12.14 10.12
N SER A 365 30.88 -13.34 9.72
CA SER A 365 32.06 -13.99 10.30
C SER A 365 33.36 -13.44 9.72
N ASP A 366 33.36 -13.05 8.45
CA ASP A 366 34.54 -12.56 7.74
C ASP A 366 34.85 -11.09 8.08
N ASP A 367 33.84 -10.28 8.39
CA ASP A 367 33.98 -8.86 8.73
C ASP A 367 33.34 -8.51 10.09
N PRO A 368 34.14 -8.25 11.15
CA PRO A 368 33.63 -7.92 12.48
C PRO A 368 33.02 -6.50 12.58
N THR A 369 33.20 -5.66 11.56
CA THR A 369 32.62 -4.31 11.51
C THR A 369 31.22 -4.30 10.91
N LEU A 370 30.84 -5.38 10.20
CA LEU A 370 29.53 -5.52 9.58
C LEU A 370 28.48 -5.86 10.64
N GLU A 371 27.48 -5.00 10.79
CA GLU A 371 26.37 -5.26 11.71
C GLU A 371 25.11 -5.71 10.95
N PRO A 372 24.19 -6.46 11.59
CA PRO A 372 22.93 -6.87 10.95
C PRO A 372 22.09 -5.69 10.41
N ARG A 373 22.23 -4.49 10.97
CA ARG A 373 21.53 -3.28 10.52
C ARG A 373 22.03 -2.75 9.17
N ASP A 374 23.22 -3.16 8.74
CA ASP A 374 23.84 -2.75 7.46
C ASP A 374 23.39 -3.66 6.31
N ILE A 375 22.62 -4.72 6.61
CA ILE A 375 22.20 -5.74 5.65
C ILE A 375 20.72 -5.53 5.29
N LEU A 376 20.45 -5.33 4.00
CA LEU A 376 19.09 -5.28 3.44
C LEU A 376 18.85 -6.49 2.53
N VAL A 377 17.78 -7.24 2.80
CA VAL A 377 17.30 -8.31 1.92
C VAL A 377 16.01 -7.86 1.27
N MET A 378 16.04 -7.69 -0.05
CA MET A 378 14.86 -7.33 -0.85
C MET A 378 14.32 -8.57 -1.57
N CYS A 379 13.01 -8.80 -1.50
CA CYS A 379 12.34 -9.86 -2.23
C CYS A 379 11.08 -9.32 -2.93
N PRO A 380 10.75 -9.82 -4.13
CA PRO A 380 9.60 -9.32 -4.90
C PRO A 380 8.24 -9.66 -4.26
N ASP A 381 8.18 -10.73 -3.46
CA ASP A 381 6.98 -11.16 -2.75
C ASP A 381 7.36 -11.63 -1.34
N ILE A 382 7.27 -10.70 -0.38
CA ILE A 382 7.58 -10.99 1.02
C ILE A 382 6.60 -11.99 1.63
N GLU A 383 5.36 -12.10 1.13
CA GLU A 383 4.36 -12.99 1.72
C GLU A 383 4.69 -14.45 1.43
N SER A 384 5.15 -14.76 0.21
CA SER A 384 5.61 -16.10 -0.13
C SER A 384 6.88 -16.51 0.62
N PHE A 385 7.77 -15.55 0.93
CA PHE A 385 9.06 -15.82 1.59
C PHE A 385 9.01 -15.75 3.11
N ALA A 386 8.06 -15.04 3.72
CA ALA A 386 8.01 -14.84 5.17
C ALA A 386 8.00 -16.14 5.99
N PRO A 387 7.22 -17.19 5.64
CA PRO A 387 7.28 -18.47 6.37
C PRO A 387 8.64 -19.16 6.26
N LEU A 388 9.28 -19.07 5.09
CA LEU A 388 10.60 -19.66 4.84
C LEU A 388 11.70 -18.93 5.62
N LEU A 389 11.64 -17.59 5.66
CA LEU A 389 12.52 -16.76 6.48
C LEU A 389 12.33 -17.05 7.96
N THR A 390 11.08 -17.18 8.42
CA THR A 390 10.76 -17.53 9.80
C THR A 390 11.36 -18.87 10.20
N ALA A 391 11.25 -19.88 9.33
CA ALA A 391 11.81 -21.21 9.58
C ALA A 391 13.35 -21.21 9.55
N ALA A 392 13.96 -20.55 8.56
CA ALA A 392 15.41 -20.56 8.38
C ALA A 392 16.18 -19.72 9.42
N PHE A 393 15.57 -18.64 9.91
CA PHE A 393 16.15 -17.72 10.91
C PHE A 393 15.52 -17.87 12.30
N GLY A 394 14.66 -18.86 12.53
CA GLY A 394 14.11 -19.16 13.86
C GLY A 394 13.24 -18.05 14.48
N LEU A 395 12.56 -17.24 13.68
CA LEU A 395 11.86 -16.02 14.14
C LEU A 395 10.62 -16.30 15.02
N ALA A 396 10.14 -17.53 15.07
CA ALA A 396 8.99 -17.94 15.89
C ALA A 396 9.37 -18.38 17.33
N SER A 397 10.67 -18.53 17.63
CA SER A 397 11.16 -19.08 18.90
C SER A 397 11.29 -18.05 20.03
N SER A 398 10.76 -16.83 19.87
CA SER A 398 10.85 -15.76 20.88
C SER A 398 9.87 -15.91 22.07
N SER A 399 9.06 -16.96 22.09
CA SER A 399 8.08 -17.23 23.14
C SER A 399 8.69 -18.02 24.28
N GLY A 400 9.37 -17.32 25.21
CA GLY A 400 9.33 -17.56 26.66
C GLY A 400 9.72 -18.92 27.27
N ASP A 401 10.07 -19.96 26.53
CA ASP A 401 10.54 -21.23 27.11
C ASP A 401 12.07 -21.26 27.13
N ASP A 402 12.64 -20.97 28.31
CA ASP A 402 14.05 -21.04 28.69
C ASP A 402 14.63 -22.49 28.70
N HIS A 403 14.02 -23.40 27.95
CA HIS A 403 14.49 -24.78 27.78
C HIS A 403 14.84 -25.04 26.32
N VAL A 404 15.92 -24.41 25.86
CA VAL A 404 16.48 -24.64 24.53
C VAL A 404 17.62 -25.65 24.61
N ASP A 405 17.35 -26.82 24.02
CA ASP A 405 18.31 -27.89 23.76
C ASP A 405 19.47 -27.40 22.87
N ARG A 406 20.67 -27.89 23.17
CA ARG A 406 21.93 -27.53 22.47
C ARG A 406 21.95 -28.12 21.05
N GLN A 407 21.35 -27.46 20.05
CA GLN A 407 21.71 -27.61 18.61
C GLN A 407 20.93 -26.68 17.65
N LEU A 408 20.62 -25.44 18.02
CA LEU A 408 20.05 -24.48 17.07
C LEU A 408 21.12 -23.96 16.09
N HIS A 409 20.75 -23.82 14.82
CA HIS A 409 21.63 -23.26 13.79
C HIS A 409 22.04 -21.81 14.16
N PRO A 410 23.30 -21.39 13.98
CA PRO A 410 23.75 -20.04 14.34
C PRO A 410 22.89 -18.91 13.74
N GLY A 411 22.37 -19.13 12.54
CA GLY A 411 21.46 -18.20 11.88
C GLY A 411 20.16 -17.90 12.65
N HIS A 412 19.75 -18.72 13.61
CA HIS A 412 18.58 -18.45 14.46
C HIS A 412 18.85 -17.37 15.53
N SER A 413 20.11 -16.99 15.72
CA SER A 413 20.49 -15.88 16.61
C SER A 413 20.47 -14.52 15.91
N LEU A 414 20.37 -14.50 14.57
CA LEU A 414 20.32 -13.26 13.80
C LEU A 414 18.97 -12.56 14.01
N ARG A 415 19.03 -11.28 14.38
CA ARG A 415 17.83 -10.45 14.50
C ARG A 415 17.38 -10.04 13.10
N VAL A 416 16.32 -10.67 12.61
CA VAL A 416 15.70 -10.33 11.31
C VAL A 416 14.35 -9.66 11.55
N MET A 417 14.12 -8.52 10.89
CA MET A 417 12.83 -7.84 10.88
C MET A 417 12.20 -7.97 9.49
N LEU A 418 11.03 -8.60 9.42
CA LEU A 418 10.24 -8.66 8.19
C LEU A 418 9.44 -7.35 8.03
N ALA A 419 9.83 -6.54 7.06
CA ALA A 419 9.13 -5.31 6.69
C ALA A 419 8.07 -5.56 5.59
N ASP A 420 7.22 -4.56 5.32
CA ASP A 420 6.30 -4.50 4.19
C ASP A 420 5.27 -5.64 4.07
N ARG A 421 4.96 -6.30 5.20
CA ARG A 421 3.89 -7.31 5.25
C ARG A 421 2.51 -6.67 5.19
N ALA A 422 1.59 -7.32 4.50
CA ALA A 422 0.20 -6.90 4.42
C ALA A 422 -0.41 -6.81 5.84
N PRO A 423 -1.24 -5.79 6.13
CA PRO A 423 -1.89 -5.65 7.44
C PRO A 423 -2.70 -6.90 7.85
N GLY A 424 -3.30 -7.60 6.87
CA GLY A 424 -4.04 -8.84 7.09
C GLY A 424 -3.20 -10.01 7.61
N GLN A 425 -1.88 -9.97 7.43
CA GLN A 425 -0.93 -11.01 7.86
C GLN A 425 -0.22 -10.67 9.18
N THR A 426 -0.25 -9.40 9.58
CA THR A 426 0.31 -8.93 10.85
C THR A 426 -0.76 -8.77 11.93
N ASN A 427 -2.03 -8.67 11.54
CA ASN A 427 -3.16 -8.53 12.45
C ASN A 427 -4.22 -9.60 12.20
N ASP A 428 -4.29 -10.59 13.10
CA ASP A 428 -5.22 -11.72 13.04
C ASP A 428 -6.70 -11.29 12.95
N LEU A 429 -7.06 -10.13 13.52
CA LEU A 429 -8.43 -9.61 13.43
C LEU A 429 -8.82 -9.24 11.99
N LEU A 430 -7.87 -8.73 11.21
CA LEU A 430 -8.09 -8.44 9.79
C LEU A 430 -8.21 -9.74 8.99
N GLY A 431 -7.44 -10.78 9.34
CA GLY A 431 -7.60 -12.12 8.78
C GLY A 431 -9.00 -12.69 9.03
N VAL A 432 -9.51 -12.59 10.26
CA VAL A 432 -10.87 -12.99 10.62
C VAL A 432 -11.92 -12.20 9.83
N LEU A 433 -11.75 -10.88 9.68
CA LEU A 433 -12.67 -10.05 8.90
C LEU A 433 -12.76 -10.51 7.43
N THR A 434 -11.62 -10.80 6.80
CA THR A 434 -11.57 -11.32 5.43
C THR A 434 -12.32 -12.65 5.32
N GLN A 435 -12.07 -13.60 6.23
CA GLN A 435 -12.79 -14.89 6.24
C GLN A 435 -14.30 -14.71 6.39
N VAL A 436 -14.75 -13.77 7.23
CA VAL A 436 -16.18 -13.46 7.39
C VAL A 436 -16.78 -12.90 6.10
N LEU A 437 -16.08 -12.00 5.41
CA LEU A 437 -16.54 -11.44 4.13
C LEU A 437 -16.58 -12.51 3.03
N GLU A 438 -15.59 -13.40 2.96
CA GLU A 438 -15.59 -14.55 2.04
C GLU A 438 -16.75 -15.51 2.31
N LEU A 439 -17.04 -15.81 3.58
CA LEU A 439 -18.19 -16.62 3.97
C LEU A 439 -19.52 -15.93 3.63
N ALA A 440 -19.58 -14.60 3.69
CA ALA A 440 -20.77 -13.82 3.37
C ALA A 440 -21.08 -13.79 1.87
N GLY A 441 -20.06 -13.71 1.02
CA GLY A 441 -20.19 -13.71 -0.44
C GLY A 441 -20.08 -15.09 -1.09
N GLY A 442 -19.85 -16.13 -0.30
CA GLY A 442 -19.59 -17.49 -0.77
C GLY A 442 -20.59 -18.50 -0.23
N ARG A 443 -20.36 -19.78 -0.56
CA ARG A 443 -21.24 -20.90 -0.20
C ARG A 443 -21.23 -21.27 1.29
N ALA A 444 -20.41 -20.62 2.12
CA ALA A 444 -20.21 -20.98 3.53
C ALA A 444 -19.98 -22.50 3.77
N PRO A 445 -18.94 -23.11 3.17
CA PRO A 445 -18.67 -24.54 3.34
C PRO A 445 -18.28 -24.88 4.79
N ALA A 446 -18.53 -26.13 5.19
CA ALA A 446 -18.25 -26.66 6.52
C ALA A 446 -16.83 -26.32 6.99
N SER A 447 -15.82 -26.61 6.16
CA SER A 447 -14.41 -26.36 6.45
C SER A 447 -14.11 -24.89 6.74
N LYS A 448 -14.58 -23.96 5.92
CA LYS A 448 -14.28 -22.52 6.09
C LYS A 448 -14.89 -21.92 7.35
N VAL A 449 -16.04 -22.42 7.80
CA VAL A 449 -16.62 -21.98 9.07
C VAL A 449 -15.88 -22.60 10.25
N LEU A 450 -15.43 -23.85 10.14
CA LEU A 450 -14.57 -24.47 11.16
C LEU A 450 -13.23 -23.71 11.26
N ASP A 451 -12.61 -23.35 10.14
CA ASP A 451 -11.40 -22.52 10.09
C ASP A 451 -11.63 -21.17 10.81
N LEU A 452 -12.77 -20.52 10.56
CA LEU A 452 -13.14 -19.28 11.25
C LEU A 452 -13.30 -19.48 12.76
N ILE A 453 -13.93 -20.56 13.20
CA ILE A 453 -14.12 -20.87 14.63
C ILE A 453 -12.76 -21.16 15.30
N ALA A 454 -11.84 -21.79 14.58
CA ALA A 454 -10.49 -22.10 15.04
C ALA A 454 -9.56 -20.88 15.07
N ALA A 455 -9.92 -19.77 14.43
CA ALA A 455 -9.11 -18.55 14.46
C ALA A 455 -9.02 -17.98 15.89
N ASP A 456 -7.81 -17.65 16.33
CA ASP A 456 -7.48 -17.19 17.69
C ASP A 456 -8.40 -16.09 18.24
N PRO A 457 -8.69 -14.99 17.50
CA PRO A 457 -9.60 -13.97 17.99
C PRO A 457 -11.03 -14.49 18.22
N VAL A 458 -11.48 -15.45 17.41
CA VAL A 458 -12.81 -16.07 17.51
C VAL A 458 -12.83 -17.03 18.70
N ARG A 459 -11.82 -17.88 18.85
CA ARG A 459 -11.64 -18.76 20.01
C ARG A 459 -11.70 -18.00 21.31
N ARG A 460 -10.95 -16.89 21.44
CA ARG A 460 -10.96 -16.04 22.64
C ARG A 460 -12.32 -15.40 22.87
N ARG A 461 -12.98 -14.90 21.81
CA ARG A 461 -14.29 -14.23 21.91
C ARG A 461 -15.41 -15.17 22.37
N PHE A 462 -15.39 -16.43 21.94
CA PHE A 462 -16.42 -17.42 22.27
C PHE A 462 -15.99 -18.40 23.37
N GLY A 463 -14.72 -18.36 23.78
CA GLY A 463 -14.13 -19.24 24.79
C GLY A 463 -14.09 -20.69 24.33
N PHE A 464 -13.62 -20.95 23.11
CA PHE A 464 -13.41 -22.30 22.57
C PHE A 464 -12.00 -22.80 22.91
N ASP A 465 -11.92 -23.91 23.63
CA ASP A 465 -10.69 -24.70 23.83
C ASP A 465 -10.50 -25.73 22.68
N ASP A 466 -9.40 -26.47 22.69
CA ASP A 466 -9.12 -27.46 21.62
C ASP A 466 -10.15 -28.60 21.62
N ASP A 467 -10.58 -29.06 22.79
CA ASP A 467 -11.62 -30.08 22.97
C ASP A 467 -12.97 -29.61 22.37
N ASP A 468 -13.33 -28.35 22.56
CA ASP A 468 -14.53 -27.76 21.97
C ASP A 468 -14.46 -27.79 20.44
N LEU A 469 -13.29 -27.50 19.84
CA LEU A 469 -13.12 -27.50 18.39
C LEU A 469 -13.21 -28.92 17.80
N GLU A 470 -12.63 -29.91 18.47
CA GLU A 470 -12.75 -31.32 18.09
C GLU A 470 -14.23 -31.74 18.14
N GLN A 471 -14.92 -31.45 19.25
CA GLN A 471 -16.33 -31.76 19.42
C GLN A 471 -17.23 -31.08 18.38
N ILE A 472 -16.98 -29.81 18.06
CA ILE A 472 -17.73 -29.09 17.01
C ILE A 472 -17.49 -29.74 15.64
N THR A 473 -16.26 -30.16 15.36
CA THR A 473 -15.91 -30.83 14.09
C THR A 473 -16.62 -32.17 13.94
N ASP A 474 -16.69 -32.96 15.02
CA ASP A 474 -17.43 -34.21 15.06
C ASP A 474 -18.93 -33.97 14.82
N TRP A 475 -19.52 -33.00 15.51
CA TRP A 475 -20.93 -32.65 15.33
C TRP A 475 -21.25 -32.20 13.90
N VAL A 476 -20.39 -31.39 13.28
CA VAL A 476 -20.56 -30.96 11.89
C VAL A 476 -20.53 -32.17 10.95
N THR A 477 -19.63 -33.12 11.19
CA THR A 477 -19.48 -34.34 10.40
C THR A 477 -20.69 -35.28 10.57
N GLU A 478 -21.09 -35.58 11.81
CA GLU A 478 -22.20 -36.49 12.12
C GLU A 478 -23.58 -35.91 11.74
N SER A 479 -23.75 -34.59 11.88
CA SER A 479 -25.00 -33.92 11.51
C SER A 479 -25.17 -33.79 9.99
N GLY A 480 -24.12 -34.03 9.20
CA GLY A 480 -24.16 -34.01 7.74
C GLY A 480 -24.08 -32.62 7.11
N VAL A 481 -23.61 -31.61 7.85
CA VAL A 481 -23.44 -30.24 7.31
C VAL A 481 -22.39 -30.24 6.21
N ARG A 482 -22.69 -29.58 5.09
CA ARG A 482 -21.76 -29.42 3.96
C ARG A 482 -21.53 -27.97 3.60
N TRP A 483 -22.60 -27.22 3.34
CA TRP A 483 -22.53 -25.80 2.95
C TRP A 483 -23.92 -25.15 2.99
N ALA A 484 -23.93 -23.82 2.86
CA ALA A 484 -25.07 -22.91 2.98
C ALA A 484 -25.62 -22.80 4.40
N PHE A 485 -25.97 -21.57 4.81
CA PHE A 485 -26.54 -21.30 6.12
C PHE A 485 -27.93 -21.94 6.26
N ASP A 486 -28.79 -21.78 5.25
CA ASP A 486 -30.17 -22.28 5.20
C ASP A 486 -30.65 -22.46 3.74
N ALA A 487 -31.93 -22.76 3.57
CA ALA A 487 -32.55 -22.94 2.25
C ALA A 487 -32.63 -21.62 1.46
N ASP A 488 -32.82 -20.49 2.12
CA ASP A 488 -32.86 -19.17 1.47
C ASP A 488 -31.50 -18.84 0.86
N HIS A 489 -30.40 -19.12 1.56
CA HIS A 489 -29.05 -18.97 1.00
C HIS A 489 -28.76 -19.96 -0.16
N ARG A 490 -29.48 -21.08 -0.26
CA ARG A 490 -29.37 -21.98 -1.43
C ARG A 490 -30.15 -21.49 -2.64
N ASP A 491 -31.13 -20.60 -2.45
CA ASP A 491 -31.89 -20.00 -3.53
C ASP A 491 -31.00 -19.17 -4.45
N ASP A 492 -29.99 -18.49 -3.87
CA ASP A 492 -28.95 -17.78 -4.62
C ASP A 492 -28.17 -18.67 -5.61
N TYR A 493 -28.24 -20.00 -5.44
CA TYR A 493 -27.60 -20.99 -6.32
C TYR A 493 -28.63 -21.85 -7.08
N GLY A 494 -29.92 -21.50 -7.05
CA GLY A 494 -30.99 -22.27 -7.70
C GLY A 494 -31.32 -23.61 -7.02
N LEU A 495 -30.97 -23.77 -5.74
CA LEU A 495 -31.07 -25.03 -4.99
C LEU A 495 -31.99 -24.96 -3.76
N ALA A 496 -32.94 -24.00 -3.74
CA ALA A 496 -33.85 -23.78 -2.61
C ALA A 496 -34.64 -25.04 -2.17
N GLN A 497 -34.95 -25.94 -3.11
CA GLN A 497 -35.73 -27.16 -2.85
C GLN A 497 -34.96 -28.25 -2.09
N LEU A 498 -33.66 -28.05 -1.83
CA LEU A 498 -32.82 -28.99 -1.10
C LEU A 498 -32.39 -28.36 0.23
N PRO A 499 -33.16 -28.48 1.33
CA PRO A 499 -32.76 -27.92 2.62
C PRO A 499 -31.72 -28.77 3.38
N GLN A 500 -31.50 -30.02 2.97
CA GLN A 500 -30.60 -30.97 3.65
C GLN A 500 -29.13 -30.52 3.56
N ASN A 501 -28.29 -30.93 4.51
CA ASN A 501 -26.85 -30.63 4.54
C ASN A 501 -26.50 -29.14 4.67
N THR A 502 -27.45 -28.30 5.09
CA THR A 502 -27.22 -26.90 5.46
C THR A 502 -26.82 -26.77 6.93
N TRP A 503 -26.24 -25.63 7.32
CA TRP A 503 -25.93 -25.35 8.73
C TRP A 503 -27.16 -25.40 9.61
N ARG A 504 -28.27 -24.78 9.18
CA ARG A 504 -29.54 -24.83 9.91
C ARG A 504 -30.03 -26.26 10.09
N TRP A 505 -30.02 -27.07 9.02
CA TRP A 505 -30.45 -28.47 9.08
C TRP A 505 -29.58 -29.31 10.01
N GLY A 506 -28.25 -29.13 9.98
CA GLY A 506 -27.35 -29.84 10.89
C GLY A 506 -27.52 -29.42 12.34
N LEU A 507 -27.66 -28.12 12.60
CA LEU A 507 -27.95 -27.60 13.95
C LEU A 507 -29.28 -28.13 14.48
N ASP A 508 -30.33 -28.19 13.66
CA ASP A 508 -31.62 -28.73 14.04
C ASP A 508 -31.50 -30.22 14.42
N ARG A 509 -30.69 -31.00 13.69
CA ARG A 509 -30.41 -32.41 14.02
C ARG A 509 -29.63 -32.60 15.32
N ILE A 510 -28.64 -31.73 15.56
CA ILE A 510 -27.87 -31.72 16.81
C ILE A 510 -28.80 -31.38 17.98
N LEU A 511 -29.62 -30.33 17.83
CA LEU A 511 -30.57 -29.90 18.86
C LEU A 511 -31.66 -30.95 19.12
N ALA A 512 -32.18 -31.59 18.08
CA ALA A 512 -33.15 -32.67 18.19
C ALA A 512 -32.57 -33.88 18.94
N GLY A 513 -31.32 -34.26 18.65
CA GLY A 513 -30.62 -35.36 19.33
C GLY A 513 -30.33 -35.11 20.82
N VAL A 514 -30.38 -33.86 21.27
CA VAL A 514 -30.30 -33.50 22.69
C VAL A 514 -31.65 -33.61 23.38
N ALA A 515 -32.74 -33.30 22.69
CA ALA A 515 -34.09 -33.31 23.24
C ALA A 515 -34.76 -34.68 23.17
N VAL A 516 -34.36 -35.53 22.22
CA VAL A 516 -35.01 -36.80 21.89
C VAL A 516 -33.95 -37.89 21.78
N SER A 517 -34.16 -39.01 22.49
CA SER A 517 -33.29 -40.21 22.37
C SER A 517 -33.27 -40.70 20.93
N ALA A 518 -32.10 -41.17 20.45
CA ALA A 518 -31.93 -41.73 19.11
C ALA A 518 -32.88 -42.91 18.81
N ASP A 519 -33.42 -43.55 19.85
CA ASP A 519 -34.37 -44.67 19.75
C ASP A 519 -35.81 -44.24 19.45
N ALA A 520 -36.15 -42.95 19.59
CA ALA A 520 -37.45 -42.43 19.18
C ALA A 520 -37.45 -42.17 17.68
N GLN A 521 -37.60 -43.24 16.91
CA GLN A 521 -37.72 -43.16 15.46
C GLN A 521 -38.92 -42.28 15.07
N THR A 522 -38.65 -41.34 14.16
CA THR A 522 -39.62 -40.60 13.35
C THR A 522 -40.56 -39.64 14.07
N TRP A 523 -40.08 -38.48 14.51
CA TRP A 523 -40.93 -37.28 14.56
C TRP A 523 -40.16 -36.06 14.03
N PHE A 524 -40.70 -35.45 12.96
CA PHE A 524 -40.21 -34.29 12.19
C PHE A 524 -39.05 -34.47 11.20
N GLY A 525 -39.25 -35.20 10.09
CA GLY A 525 -38.52 -34.98 8.81
C GLY A 525 -36.98 -35.00 8.79
N ALA A 526 -36.33 -35.27 9.92
CA ALA A 526 -34.90 -35.25 10.15
C ALA A 526 -34.58 -36.23 11.29
N ASN A 527 -33.71 -37.21 11.06
CA ASN A 527 -33.27 -38.11 12.12
C ASN A 527 -32.40 -37.36 13.14
N PRO A 528 -32.59 -37.51 14.46
CA PRO A 528 -31.71 -36.91 15.46
C PRO A 528 -30.26 -37.42 15.28
N ALA A 529 -29.27 -36.54 15.50
CA ALA A 529 -27.87 -36.97 15.63
C ALA A 529 -27.68 -37.68 16.98
N ALA A 530 -26.79 -38.68 17.06
CA ALA A 530 -26.64 -39.51 18.25
C ALA A 530 -26.30 -38.67 19.50
N GLY A 531 -27.12 -38.79 20.56
CA GLY A 531 -27.07 -37.92 21.74
C GLY A 531 -25.81 -38.10 22.58
N ARG A 532 -24.94 -37.09 22.58
CA ARG A 532 -23.93 -36.86 23.64
C ARG A 532 -24.22 -35.53 24.34
N ARG A 533 -23.82 -35.42 25.62
CA ARG A 533 -24.06 -34.22 26.45
C ARG A 533 -23.38 -32.99 25.84
N VAL A 534 -24.18 -32.03 25.39
CA VAL A 534 -23.73 -30.73 24.86
C VAL A 534 -23.48 -29.76 26.02
N ILE A 535 -22.27 -29.76 26.55
CA ILE A 535 -21.81 -28.74 27.49
C ILE A 535 -21.26 -27.60 26.61
N LYS A 536 -21.82 -26.38 26.67
CA LYS A 536 -21.50 -25.18 25.84
C LYS A 536 -22.33 -24.92 24.56
N ARG A 537 -23.57 -25.47 24.49
CA ARG A 537 -24.67 -25.22 23.52
C ARG A 537 -24.82 -23.77 23.02
N ASP A 538 -24.71 -22.82 23.94
CA ASP A 538 -25.12 -21.43 23.73
C ASP A 538 -24.04 -20.63 22.96
N ARG A 539 -22.81 -21.15 22.85
CA ARG A 539 -21.69 -20.46 22.18
C ARG A 539 -21.67 -20.69 20.68
N LEU A 540 -21.91 -21.92 20.20
CA LEU A 540 -21.97 -22.26 18.76
C LEU A 540 -23.18 -21.63 18.06
N GLY A 541 -24.36 -21.67 18.69
CA GLY A 541 -25.55 -21.00 18.16
C GLY A 541 -25.38 -19.47 18.09
N ARG A 542 -24.69 -18.87 19.07
CA ARG A 542 -24.37 -17.44 19.07
C ARG A 542 -23.28 -17.06 18.06
N SER A 543 -22.27 -17.91 17.81
CA SER A 543 -21.24 -17.64 16.80
C SER A 543 -21.81 -17.71 15.40
N LEU A 544 -22.56 -18.77 15.06
CA LEU A 544 -23.23 -18.91 13.77
C LEU A 544 -24.33 -17.86 13.57
N GLY A 545 -25.11 -17.54 14.62
CA GLY A 545 -26.06 -16.43 14.60
C GLY A 545 -25.41 -15.05 14.55
N GLY A 546 -24.15 -14.92 15.00
CA GLY A 546 -23.33 -13.72 14.86
C GLY A 546 -22.83 -13.54 13.42
N VAL A 547 -22.31 -14.61 12.83
CA VAL A 547 -21.91 -14.66 11.40
C VAL A 547 -23.11 -14.36 10.52
N ARG A 548 -24.26 -15.04 10.70
CA ARG A 548 -25.48 -14.79 9.91
C ARG A 548 -26.00 -13.35 10.02
N ARG A 549 -25.92 -12.74 11.21
CA ARG A 549 -26.29 -11.32 11.40
C ARG A 549 -25.30 -10.37 10.72
N ALA A 550 -24.01 -10.70 10.75
CA ALA A 550 -22.98 -9.94 10.07
C ALA A 550 -23.06 -10.08 8.54
N THR A 551 -23.54 -11.21 8.01
CA THR A 551 -23.66 -11.46 6.57
C THR A 551 -25.00 -10.97 5.97
N GLY A 552 -25.93 -10.42 6.76
CA GLY A 552 -27.18 -9.84 6.25
C GLY A 552 -28.22 -10.85 5.75
N HIS A 553 -27.98 -12.15 5.84
CA HIS A 553 -28.88 -13.22 5.37
C HIS A 553 -30.02 -13.52 6.36
N GLY A 554 -30.64 -12.47 6.93
CA GLY A 554 -31.62 -12.57 8.01
C GLY A 554 -32.86 -11.68 7.90
N HIS A 555 -32.89 -10.69 6.99
CA HIS A 555 -34.08 -9.85 6.80
C HIS A 555 -34.12 -9.28 5.36
N ARG A 556 -34.76 -10.01 4.43
CA ARG A 556 -35.26 -9.45 3.15
C ARG A 556 -36.77 -9.22 3.17
N SER A 557 -37.34 -8.98 4.35
CA SER A 557 -38.75 -8.63 4.54
C SER A 557 -38.90 -7.54 5.59
N ASP A 558 -38.29 -6.38 5.34
CA ASP A 558 -38.93 -5.06 5.50
C ASP A 558 -37.95 -3.95 5.12
N ALA A 559 -38.45 -2.95 4.40
CA ALA A 559 -37.67 -1.79 3.97
C ALA A 559 -37.24 -0.93 5.17
N GLY A 560 -35.94 -0.59 5.27
CA GLY A 560 -35.48 0.54 6.10
C GLY A 560 -34.11 0.39 6.76
N ARG A 561 -33.09 1.01 6.13
CA ARG A 561 -31.76 1.44 6.63
C ARG A 561 -30.92 0.45 7.48
N PRO A 562 -29.63 0.24 7.16
CA PRO A 562 -28.72 -0.53 8.02
C PRO A 562 -28.49 0.22 9.34
N ARG A 563 -28.89 -0.38 10.47
CA ARG A 563 -28.55 0.11 11.80
C ARG A 563 -27.08 -0.21 12.09
N LEU A 564 -26.25 0.83 11.98
CA LEU A 564 -24.90 0.87 12.54
C LEU A 564 -24.93 0.49 14.03
N TRP A 565 -23.90 -0.23 14.47
CA TRP A 565 -23.62 -0.55 15.87
C TRP A 565 -23.85 0.64 16.79
N ALA A 566 -24.84 0.53 17.68
CA ALA A 566 -25.01 1.42 18.83
C ALA A 566 -25.00 0.56 20.11
N PRO A 567 -24.32 1.00 21.19
CA PRO A 567 -24.19 0.25 22.42
C PRO A 567 -25.47 0.35 23.27
N GLY A 568 -25.87 -0.79 23.84
CA GLY A 568 -26.61 -0.93 25.11
C GLY A 568 -27.89 -0.12 25.31
N SER A 569 -29.04 -0.78 25.22
CA SER A 569 -30.26 -0.35 25.90
C SER A 569 -30.13 -0.57 27.42
N THR A 570 -30.30 0.49 28.20
CA THR A 570 -30.85 0.41 29.57
C THR A 570 -32.21 1.11 29.54
N PRO A 571 -33.20 0.64 30.31
CA PRO A 571 -33.48 1.36 31.54
C PRO A 571 -34.02 0.48 32.70
N CYS A 572 -33.51 0.72 33.91
CA CYS A 572 -34.37 0.87 35.08
C CYS A 572 -33.60 1.53 36.22
N CYS A 573 -34.01 2.76 36.55
CA CYS A 573 -33.60 3.47 37.75
C CYS A 573 -34.12 2.77 39.00
N ARG A 574 -33.23 2.36 39.91
CA ARG A 574 -33.48 2.46 41.36
C ARG A 574 -32.23 2.98 42.06
N GLN A 575 -32.48 3.96 42.91
CA GLN A 575 -31.53 4.68 43.75
C GLN A 575 -30.77 3.74 44.69
N SER A 576 -29.45 3.92 44.82
CA SER A 576 -28.77 4.17 46.11
C SER A 576 -27.25 4.21 45.95
N SER A 577 -26.68 5.37 46.30
CA SER A 577 -25.37 5.60 46.96
C SER A 577 -24.16 4.72 46.60
N LEU A 578 -23.14 5.31 45.95
CA LEU A 578 -21.82 5.66 46.53
C LEU A 578 -20.82 6.07 45.43
N SER A 579 -19.86 6.88 45.85
CA SER A 579 -19.00 7.81 45.08
C SER A 579 -17.69 7.15 44.56
N PRO A 580 -16.59 7.87 44.20
CA PRO A 580 -16.28 8.32 42.84
C PRO A 580 -14.84 7.97 42.38
N TRP A 581 -14.62 7.33 41.23
CA TRP A 581 -13.29 7.27 40.61
C TRP A 581 -13.37 7.54 39.11
N TRP A 582 -12.51 8.45 38.65
CA TRP A 582 -12.25 8.89 37.26
C TRP A 582 -13.11 10.02 36.68
N ARG A 583 -12.73 11.24 37.06
CA ARG A 583 -12.86 12.47 36.26
C ARG A 583 -11.44 12.99 35.98
N GLY A 584 -11.13 13.29 34.72
CA GLY A 584 -9.84 13.80 34.22
C GLY A 584 -9.09 12.71 33.44
N VAL A 585 -8.83 12.80 32.14
CA VAL A 585 -8.30 13.92 31.36
C VAL A 585 -8.82 13.84 29.91
N ARG A 586 -9.40 14.94 29.42
CA ARG A 586 -9.52 15.22 27.98
C ARG A 586 -8.14 15.66 27.48
N ASN A 587 -7.66 15.04 26.40
CA ASN A 587 -6.93 15.71 25.32
C ASN A 587 -6.76 14.74 24.14
N GLY A 588 -7.19 15.20 22.96
CA GLY A 588 -7.33 14.40 21.76
C GLY A 588 -6.05 14.29 20.93
N ARG A 589 -5.97 13.19 20.19
CA ARG A 589 -5.22 13.05 18.94
C ARG A 589 -6.08 12.22 17.97
N PRO A 590 -6.34 12.65 16.74
CA PRO A 590 -6.97 11.78 15.75
C PRO A 590 -5.95 10.76 15.24
N VAL A 591 -6.41 9.51 15.10
CA VAL A 591 -5.68 8.40 14.48
C VAL A 591 -5.78 8.60 12.96
N ASN A 592 -4.68 8.96 12.31
CA ASN A 592 -4.61 9.06 10.86
C ASN A 592 -4.69 7.66 10.23
N SER A 593 -5.69 7.49 9.36
CA SER A 593 -5.95 6.30 8.56
C SER A 593 -4.83 6.06 7.54
N ILE A 594 -4.28 4.85 7.56
CA ILE A 594 -3.36 4.32 6.57
C ILE A 594 -4.18 3.91 5.34
N ALA A 595 -4.13 4.69 4.27
CA ALA A 595 -4.65 4.31 2.96
C ALA A 595 -3.86 5.02 1.86
N SER A 596 -2.78 4.38 1.39
CA SER A 596 -2.20 4.63 0.07
C SER A 596 -1.19 3.53 -0.23
N SER A 597 -1.61 2.51 -0.97
CA SER A 597 -0.69 1.56 -1.60
C SER A 597 0.05 2.25 -2.75
N PRO A 598 1.35 2.03 -2.95
CA PRO A 598 2.07 2.52 -4.13
C PRO A 598 1.60 1.78 -5.39
N PRO A 599 1.60 2.42 -6.57
CA PRO A 599 1.34 1.74 -7.83
C PRO A 599 2.57 0.91 -8.21
N TRP A 600 2.48 -0.41 -8.03
CA TRP A 600 3.51 -1.34 -8.52
C TRP A 600 3.33 -1.62 -10.02
N VAL A 601 4.42 -1.35 -10.73
CA VAL A 601 5.00 -2.07 -11.86
C VAL A 601 4.28 -3.37 -12.25
N ARG A 602 3.48 -3.31 -13.32
CA ARG A 602 3.69 -4.00 -14.61
C ARG A 602 2.73 -3.46 -15.66
#